data_AF-A0A9E3BZ55-F1
#
_entry.id   AF-A0A9E3BZ55-F1
#
_cell.length_a   1.000
_cell.length_b   1.000
_cell.length_c   1.000
_cell.angle_alpha   90.00
_cell.angle_beta   90.00
_cell.angle_gamma   90.00
#
_symmetry.space_group_name_H-M   'P 1'
#
loop_
_entity.id
_entity.type
_entity.pdbx_description
1 polymer ?
#
loop_
_entity_poly.entity_id
_entity_poly.type
_entity_poly.pdbx_seq_one_letter_code
_entity_poly.pdbx_strand_id
1 'polypeptide(L)'
;MIRIALATLTAVFCAGGALAVQPVPTRVEAEGPMLKVTMSDGRVLKSPDLVGAVLTIRDEQGAVRRVKLAGLRDDPGDRSHSIKLHDFQVEIAPGEWRPYCQKWSADGTQAGIPMATADGGFELVCTAGSKVKCVRFGYAPWLNTPDGQSMRPLWEACNRMVRADYGGKGEATTLDGQLIDMYDTHRIQTPDMLRGHGFEAGWGPDGAVCVNHVRVKQNTSLEELERKYPRLVGRTGAICTEEFARAHGAILFNRSKL
;
A
#
# COMPACT_ATOMS: atom_id res chain seq x y z
N MET A 1 -6.31 -4.44 -6.01
CA MET A 1 -6.28 -3.50 -4.86
C MET A 1 -7.74 -3.38 -4.44
N ILE A 2 -8.08 -3.69 -3.19
CA ILE A 2 -9.47 -3.95 -2.77
C ILE A 2 -9.86 -2.89 -1.74
N ARG A 3 -10.66 -1.89 -2.12
CA ARG A 3 -11.26 -0.92 -1.19
C ARG A 3 -12.57 -1.47 -0.62
N ILE A 4 -12.86 -1.13 0.64
CA ILE A 4 -13.91 -1.73 1.48
C ILE A 4 -14.83 -0.62 1.98
N ALA A 5 -16.13 -0.79 1.75
CA ALA A 5 -17.18 0.01 2.35
C ALA A 5 -18.08 -0.88 3.22
N LEU A 6 -18.16 -0.51 4.51
CA LEU A 6 -19.13 -0.93 5.53
C LEU A 6 -19.24 -2.45 5.85
N ALA A 7 -18.96 -2.80 7.11
CA ALA A 7 -19.06 -4.15 7.65
C ALA A 7 -20.25 -4.28 8.63
N THR A 8 -21.06 -5.33 8.47
CA THR A 8 -22.14 -5.69 9.41
C THR A 8 -21.97 -7.14 9.89
N LEU A 9 -22.01 -7.35 11.21
CA LEU A 9 -21.84 -8.64 11.88
C LEU A 9 -23.20 -9.16 12.39
N THR A 10 -23.57 -10.39 12.07
CA THR A 10 -24.81 -11.02 12.57
C THR A 10 -24.49 -12.31 13.32
N ALA A 11 -25.02 -12.46 14.54
CA ALA A 11 -25.00 -13.69 15.33
C ALA A 11 -26.43 -14.05 15.76
N VAL A 12 -26.79 -15.34 15.69
CA VAL A 12 -28.09 -15.87 16.12
C VAL A 12 -27.89 -16.74 17.36
N PHE A 13 -28.59 -16.43 18.44
CA PHE A 13 -28.73 -17.30 19.62
C PHE A 13 -30.18 -17.25 20.11
N CYS A 14 -30.82 -18.42 20.21
CA CYS A 14 -32.08 -18.60 20.93
C CYS A 14 -31.78 -19.13 22.33
N ALA A 15 -32.00 -18.32 23.36
CA ALA A 15 -32.38 -18.77 24.70
C ALA A 15 -32.97 -17.60 25.50
N GLY A 16 -34.12 -17.85 26.14
CA GLY A 16 -34.88 -16.88 26.91
C GLY A 16 -34.13 -16.39 28.14
N GLY A 17 -33.74 -15.13 28.08
CA GLY A 17 -33.32 -14.23 29.15
C GLY A 17 -33.46 -12.83 28.56
N ALA A 18 -33.67 -11.79 29.38
CA ALA A 18 -33.68 -10.42 28.87
C ALA A 18 -32.43 -10.24 27.98
N LEU A 19 -32.64 -10.16 26.66
CA LEU A 19 -31.56 -10.05 25.69
C LEU A 19 -30.89 -8.72 25.96
N ALA A 20 -29.85 -8.73 26.79
CA ALA A 20 -28.88 -7.65 26.80
C ALA A 20 -28.44 -7.51 25.36
N VAL A 21 -28.86 -6.42 24.71
CA VAL A 21 -28.51 -6.14 23.32
C VAL A 21 -26.99 -6.13 23.28
N GLN A 22 -26.42 -7.16 22.65
CA GLN A 22 -24.99 -7.27 22.52
C GLN A 22 -24.51 -6.04 21.74
N PRO A 23 -23.52 -5.29 22.25
CA PRO A 23 -22.99 -4.14 21.54
C PRO A 23 -22.54 -4.56 20.13
N VAL A 24 -23.02 -3.85 19.12
CA VAL A 24 -22.70 -4.13 17.72
C VAL A 24 -21.69 -3.13 17.18
N PRO A 25 -20.83 -3.52 16.22
CA PRO A 25 -19.99 -2.57 15.51
C PRO A 25 -20.87 -1.54 14.77
N THR A 26 -20.63 -0.25 15.00
CA THR A 26 -21.29 0.86 14.30
C THR A 26 -20.40 1.48 13.23
N ARG A 27 -19.07 1.39 13.40
CA ARG A 27 -18.08 1.86 12.44
C ARG A 27 -16.82 1.01 12.50
N VAL A 28 -16.27 0.69 11.33
CA VAL A 28 -14.97 0.02 11.18
C VAL A 28 -14.13 0.88 10.24
N GLU A 29 -12.97 1.32 10.72
CA GLU A 29 -12.08 2.23 9.98
C GLU A 29 -10.62 1.79 10.15
N ALA A 30 -9.75 2.29 9.27
CA ALA A 30 -8.31 2.21 9.41
C ALA A 30 -7.77 3.50 10.03
N GLU A 31 -7.05 3.38 11.14
CA GLU A 31 -6.33 4.47 11.82
C GLU A 31 -4.83 4.15 11.79
N GLY A 32 -4.10 4.82 10.89
CA GLY A 32 -2.72 4.42 10.58
C GLY A 32 -2.66 2.99 10.04
N PRO A 33 -1.80 2.10 10.59
CA PRO A 33 -1.77 0.69 10.21
C PRO A 33 -2.76 -0.17 11.02
N MET A 34 -3.68 0.41 11.78
CA MET A 34 -4.54 -0.33 12.73
C MET A 34 -6.00 -0.28 12.30
N LEU A 35 -6.72 -1.39 12.53
CA LEU A 35 -8.18 -1.40 12.57
C LEU A 35 -8.65 -0.72 13.85
N LYS A 36 -9.70 0.08 13.72
CA LYS A 36 -10.44 0.70 14.81
C LYS A 36 -11.93 0.45 14.59
N VAL A 37 -12.57 -0.12 15.61
CA VAL A 37 -13.99 -0.47 15.60
C VAL A 37 -14.68 0.31 16.70
N THR A 38 -15.65 1.14 16.33
CA THR A 38 -16.54 1.81 17.28
C THR A 38 -17.77 0.93 17.48
N MET A 39 -18.12 0.67 18.73
CA MET A 39 -19.26 -0.16 19.14
C MET A 39 -20.48 0.72 19.47
N SER A 40 -21.68 0.15 19.46
CA SER A 40 -22.93 0.86 19.75
C SER A 40 -23.06 1.33 21.21
N ASP A 41 -22.27 0.75 22.12
CA ASP A 41 -22.18 1.15 23.53
C ASP A 41 -21.09 2.21 23.78
N GLY A 42 -20.46 2.72 22.72
CA GLY A 42 -19.40 3.73 22.79
C GLY A 42 -17.99 3.19 23.02
N ARG A 43 -17.81 1.87 23.24
CA ARG A 43 -16.46 1.29 23.30
C ARG A 43 -15.75 1.40 21.95
N VAL A 44 -14.44 1.56 21.99
CA VAL A 44 -13.57 1.54 20.81
C VAL A 44 -12.58 0.39 20.96
N LEU A 45 -12.62 -0.55 20.04
CA LEU A 45 -11.69 -1.68 19.95
C LEU A 45 -10.64 -1.37 18.88
N LYS A 46 -9.37 -1.66 19.15
CA LYS A 46 -8.29 -1.57 18.16
C LYS A 46 -7.81 -2.96 17.79
N SER A 47 -6.91 -3.07 16.81
CA SER A 47 -6.45 -4.38 16.30
C SER A 47 -6.02 -5.40 17.36
N PRO A 48 -5.33 -5.04 18.46
CA PRO A 48 -4.99 -6.00 19.51
C PRO A 48 -6.22 -6.64 20.16
N ASP A 49 -7.31 -5.88 20.33
CA ASP A 49 -8.57 -6.34 20.90
C ASP A 49 -9.40 -7.18 19.90
N LEU A 50 -9.01 -7.18 18.62
CA LEU A 50 -9.73 -7.80 17.52
C LEU A 50 -9.10 -9.13 17.06
N VAL A 51 -8.04 -9.60 17.72
CA VAL A 51 -7.45 -10.91 17.40
C VAL A 51 -8.48 -12.01 17.67
N GLY A 52 -8.71 -12.86 16.66
CA GLY A 52 -9.76 -13.88 16.63
C GLY A 52 -11.10 -13.39 16.05
N ALA A 53 -11.32 -12.08 15.93
CA ALA A 53 -12.56 -11.53 15.38
C ALA A 53 -12.69 -11.81 13.87
N VAL A 54 -13.94 -11.95 13.42
CA VAL A 54 -14.30 -12.10 12.01
C VAL A 54 -15.04 -10.84 11.55
N LEU A 55 -14.50 -10.17 10.55
CA LEU A 55 -15.10 -9.03 9.88
C LEU A 55 -15.84 -9.51 8.62
N THR A 56 -17.10 -9.11 8.49
CA THR A 56 -17.84 -9.28 7.24
C THR A 56 -17.64 -8.02 6.41
N ILE A 57 -16.78 -8.07 5.40
CA ILE A 57 -16.46 -6.93 4.54
C ILE A 57 -17.16 -7.07 3.18
N ARG A 58 -17.53 -5.94 2.58
CA ARG A 58 -17.98 -5.89 1.20
C ARG A 58 -16.84 -5.36 0.32
N ASP A 59 -16.49 -6.10 -0.73
CA ASP A 59 -15.51 -5.64 -1.72
C ASP A 59 -16.13 -4.64 -2.71
N GLU A 60 -15.30 -4.04 -3.56
CA GLU A 60 -15.72 -3.05 -4.57
C GLU A 60 -16.75 -3.61 -5.57
N GLN A 61 -16.77 -4.93 -5.79
CA GLN A 61 -17.74 -5.61 -6.65
C GLN A 61 -19.05 -5.91 -5.91
N GLY A 62 -19.16 -5.52 -4.63
CA GLY A 62 -20.32 -5.75 -3.80
C GLY A 62 -20.36 -7.14 -3.17
N ALA A 63 -19.36 -8.00 -3.42
CA ALA A 63 -19.33 -9.34 -2.86
C ALA A 63 -18.93 -9.30 -1.39
N VAL A 64 -19.65 -10.09 -0.59
CA VAL A 64 -19.42 -10.18 0.85
C VAL A 64 -18.33 -11.21 1.09
N ARG A 65 -17.33 -10.85 1.89
CA ARG A 65 -16.23 -11.72 2.35
C ARG A 65 -16.18 -11.73 3.86
N ARG A 66 -15.87 -12.90 4.43
CA ARG A 66 -15.55 -13.02 5.86
C ARG A 66 -14.05 -13.07 6.02
N VAL A 67 -13.51 -12.11 6.79
CA VAL A 67 -12.08 -11.97 7.03
C VAL A 67 -11.81 -12.07 8.53
N LYS A 68 -11.03 -13.05 8.94
CA LYS A 68 -10.59 -13.23 10.32
C LYS A 68 -9.25 -12.53 10.54
N LEU A 69 -9.12 -11.80 11.64
CA LEU A 69 -7.81 -11.38 12.13
C LEU A 69 -7.23 -12.52 12.99
N ALA A 70 -6.38 -13.36 12.42
CA ALA A 70 -5.87 -14.55 13.11
C ALA A 70 -4.70 -14.25 14.06
N GLY A 71 -3.95 -13.17 13.79
CA GLY A 71 -2.77 -12.79 14.54
C GLY A 71 -2.36 -11.34 14.29
N LEU A 72 -1.57 -10.80 15.20
CA LEU A 72 -1.01 -9.46 15.14
C LEU A 72 0.43 -9.50 15.65
N ARG A 73 1.36 -8.88 14.91
CA ARG A 73 2.78 -8.85 15.28
C ARG A 73 3.45 -7.57 14.83
N ASP A 74 4.58 -7.23 15.42
CA ASP A 74 5.44 -6.17 14.90
C ASP A 74 6.03 -6.55 13.54
N ASP A 75 6.17 -5.55 12.66
CA ASP A 75 6.89 -5.75 11.41
C ASP A 75 8.41 -5.89 11.70
N PRO A 76 9.02 -7.04 11.39
CA PRO A 76 10.45 -7.26 11.66
C PRO A 76 11.36 -6.34 10.83
N GLY A 77 10.86 -5.78 9.72
CA GLY A 77 11.57 -4.83 8.88
C GLY A 77 11.32 -3.37 9.27
N ASP A 78 10.44 -3.10 10.23
CA ASP A 78 10.14 -1.74 10.66
C ASP A 78 11.04 -1.28 11.81
N ARG A 79 12.05 -0.48 11.46
CA ARG A 79 12.95 0.14 12.43
C ARG A 79 12.26 1.16 13.34
N SER A 80 11.10 1.67 12.96
CA SER A 80 10.34 2.65 13.76
C SER A 80 9.42 2.01 14.81
N HIS A 81 9.25 0.67 14.76
CA HIS A 81 8.31 -0.07 15.62
C HIS A 81 6.88 0.51 15.62
N SER A 82 6.46 1.12 14.51
CA SER A 82 5.15 1.75 14.33
C SER A 82 4.20 0.93 13.47
N ILE A 83 4.70 -0.11 12.79
CA ILE A 83 3.94 -0.97 11.89
C ILE A 83 3.62 -2.29 12.61
N LYS A 84 2.32 -2.51 12.83
CA LYS A 84 1.78 -3.82 13.18
C LYS A 84 1.30 -4.52 11.92
N LEU A 85 1.70 -5.77 11.75
CA LEU A 85 1.26 -6.66 10.68
C LEU A 85 0.14 -7.56 11.17
N HIS A 86 -0.92 -7.65 10.37
CA HIS A 86 -2.10 -8.46 10.61
C HIS A 86 -2.04 -9.75 9.80
N ASP A 87 -2.18 -10.88 10.48
CA ASP A 87 -2.35 -12.18 9.84
C ASP A 87 -3.84 -12.35 9.47
N PHE A 88 -4.25 -11.71 8.37
CA PHE A 88 -5.61 -11.83 7.86
C PHE A 88 -5.85 -13.18 7.18
N GLN A 89 -6.99 -13.81 7.47
CA GLN A 89 -7.49 -14.99 6.79
C GLN A 89 -8.84 -14.72 6.14
N VAL A 90 -9.10 -15.26 4.95
CA VAL A 90 -10.38 -15.18 4.26
C VAL A 90 -11.04 -16.55 4.21
N GLU A 91 -12.35 -16.59 4.41
CA GLU A 91 -13.14 -17.79 4.27
C GLU A 91 -13.43 -18.06 2.78
N ILE A 92 -13.00 -19.22 2.27
CA ILE A 92 -13.18 -19.62 0.86
C ILE A 92 -14.31 -20.64 0.68
N ALA A 93 -14.65 -21.36 1.74
CA ALA A 93 -15.81 -22.22 1.89
C ALA A 93 -16.20 -22.21 3.38
N PRO A 94 -17.44 -22.58 3.76
CA PRO A 94 -17.86 -22.55 5.16
C PRO A 94 -16.88 -23.28 6.09
N GLY A 95 -16.25 -22.54 7.00
CA GLY A 95 -15.23 -23.05 7.93
C GLY A 95 -13.83 -23.27 7.34
N GLU A 96 -13.64 -23.12 6.02
CA GLU A 96 -12.33 -23.22 5.37
C GLU A 96 -11.68 -21.83 5.23
N TRP A 97 -10.61 -21.61 6.00
CA TRP A 97 -9.87 -20.36 6.05
C TRP A 97 -8.52 -20.47 5.35
N ARG A 98 -8.16 -19.45 4.57
CA ARG A 98 -6.84 -19.33 3.92
C ARG A 98 -6.24 -17.95 4.20
N PRO A 99 -4.91 -17.78 4.16
CA PRO A 99 -4.31 -16.45 4.23
C PRO A 99 -4.94 -15.50 3.20
N TYR A 100 -5.34 -14.30 3.63
CA TYR A 100 -5.86 -13.30 2.70
C TYR A 100 -4.77 -12.83 1.74
N CYS A 101 -3.57 -12.57 2.27
CA CYS A 101 -2.40 -12.25 1.48
C CYS A 101 -1.76 -13.52 0.93
N GLN A 102 -1.94 -13.77 -0.38
CA GLN A 102 -1.49 -15.02 -1.02
C GLN A 102 0.02 -15.01 -1.33
N LYS A 103 0.59 -13.86 -1.68
CA LYS A 103 2.02 -13.73 -2.01
C LYS A 103 2.86 -13.41 -0.77
N TRP A 104 4.04 -14.02 -0.71
CA TRP A 104 5.08 -13.71 0.27
C TRP A 104 5.90 -12.51 -0.20
N SER A 105 6.30 -11.62 0.72
CA SER A 105 7.31 -10.61 0.41
C SER A 105 8.72 -11.23 0.37
N ALA A 106 9.69 -10.50 -0.17
CA ALA A 106 11.05 -10.99 -0.41
C ALA A 106 11.79 -11.42 0.87
N ASP A 107 11.39 -10.88 2.02
CA ASP A 107 11.90 -11.21 3.36
C ASP A 107 11.14 -12.37 4.03
N GLY A 108 10.25 -13.06 3.30
CA GLY A 108 9.47 -14.17 3.84
C GLY A 108 8.26 -13.77 4.69
N THR A 109 7.83 -12.50 4.64
CA THR A 109 6.65 -12.04 5.39
C THR A 109 5.36 -12.19 4.55
N GLN A 110 4.36 -12.91 5.08
CA GLN A 110 3.01 -13.00 4.50
C GLN A 110 1.99 -12.42 5.49
N ALA A 111 1.72 -11.13 5.37
CA ALA A 111 0.76 -10.42 6.22
C ALA A 111 0.19 -9.21 5.48
N GLY A 112 -0.74 -8.49 6.11
CA GLY A 112 -1.25 -7.24 5.59
C GLY A 112 -1.44 -6.18 6.66
N ILE A 113 -1.86 -5.00 6.23
CA ILE A 113 -2.33 -3.91 7.09
C ILE A 113 -3.64 -3.36 6.53
N PRO A 114 -4.55 -2.86 7.38
CA PRO A 114 -5.62 -1.99 6.94
C PRO A 114 -5.06 -0.62 6.53
N MET A 115 -5.63 -0.01 5.51
CA MET A 115 -5.23 1.31 5.03
C MET A 115 -6.46 2.12 4.64
N ALA A 116 -6.56 3.35 5.16
CA ALA A 116 -7.72 4.20 4.90
C ALA A 116 -7.81 4.58 3.41
N THR A 117 -9.05 4.63 2.91
CA THR A 117 -9.35 5.06 1.54
C THR A 117 -10.00 6.45 1.57
N ALA A 118 -9.93 7.18 0.46
CA ALA A 118 -10.37 8.59 0.39
C ALA A 118 -11.88 8.79 0.64
N ASP A 119 -12.68 7.75 0.39
CA ASP A 119 -14.13 7.69 0.62
C ASP A 119 -14.50 7.33 2.07
N GLY A 120 -13.53 7.28 2.98
CA GLY A 120 -13.76 6.96 4.40
C GLY A 120 -13.86 5.47 4.70
N GLY A 121 -13.64 4.61 3.70
CA GLY A 121 -13.47 3.17 3.86
C GLY A 121 -12.03 2.79 4.25
N PHE A 122 -11.72 1.52 4.06
CA PHE A 122 -10.34 1.02 4.15
C PHE A 122 -10.07 -0.06 3.12
N GLU A 123 -8.81 -0.42 2.91
CA GLU A 123 -8.41 -1.58 2.12
C GLU A 123 -7.46 -2.45 2.94
N LEU A 124 -7.54 -3.76 2.73
CA LEU A 124 -6.53 -4.68 3.25
C LEU A 124 -5.43 -4.84 2.20
N VAL A 125 -4.24 -4.34 2.52
CA VAL A 125 -3.07 -4.34 1.63
C VAL A 125 -1.98 -5.26 2.17
N CYS A 126 -1.31 -5.98 1.27
CA CYS A 126 -0.38 -7.04 1.63
C CYS A 126 1.09 -6.60 1.55
N THR A 127 1.94 -7.21 2.37
CA THR A 127 3.39 -6.96 2.47
C THR A 127 4.13 -7.15 1.15
N ALA A 128 3.68 -8.07 0.29
CA ALA A 128 4.24 -8.27 -1.05
C ALA A 128 3.91 -7.13 -2.04
N GLY A 129 2.86 -6.35 -1.76
CA GLY A 129 2.37 -5.27 -2.62
C GLY A 129 3.14 -3.95 -2.44
N SER A 130 3.13 -3.11 -3.46
CA SER A 130 3.82 -1.81 -3.48
C SER A 130 3.39 -0.89 -2.35
N LYS A 131 2.10 -0.87 -1.99
CA LYS A 131 1.55 -0.03 -0.91
C LYS A 131 2.24 -0.27 0.43
N VAL A 132 2.39 -1.54 0.83
CA VAL A 132 3.06 -1.88 2.10
C VAL A 132 4.57 -1.79 1.96
N LYS A 133 5.16 -2.15 0.81
CA LYS A 133 6.59 -1.90 0.54
C LYS A 133 6.96 -0.44 0.78
N CYS A 134 6.17 0.51 0.26
CA CYS A 134 6.41 1.94 0.45
C CYS A 134 6.26 2.39 1.91
N VAL A 135 5.32 1.82 2.66
CA VAL A 135 5.24 2.05 4.11
C VAL A 135 6.53 1.57 4.79
N ARG A 136 7.01 0.36 4.46
CA ARG A 136 8.25 -0.22 5.01
C ARG A 136 9.53 0.49 4.57
N PHE A 137 9.49 1.19 3.44
CA PHE A 137 10.55 2.09 3.00
C PHE A 137 10.54 3.45 3.72
N GLY A 138 9.66 3.64 4.71
CA GLY A 138 9.58 4.85 5.53
C GLY A 138 8.54 5.88 5.06
N TYR A 139 7.78 5.59 4.00
CA TYR A 139 6.78 6.50 3.45
C TYR A 139 5.37 6.23 3.99
N ALA A 140 5.23 5.96 5.29
CA ALA A 140 3.91 5.71 5.87
C ALA A 140 2.98 6.93 5.70
N PRO A 141 1.84 6.83 4.98
CA PRO A 141 1.06 7.99 4.55
C PRO A 141 0.31 8.72 5.66
N TRP A 142 0.30 8.18 6.88
CA TRP A 142 -0.27 8.79 8.09
C TRP A 142 0.78 9.55 8.92
N LEU A 143 2.04 9.59 8.48
CA LEU A 143 3.12 10.36 9.10
C LEU A 143 3.40 11.66 8.31
N ASN A 144 4.34 12.45 8.83
CA ASN A 144 4.89 13.63 8.18
C ASN A 144 6.36 13.39 7.81
N THR A 145 6.82 14.12 6.79
CA THR A 145 8.24 14.24 6.43
C THR A 145 9.02 14.97 7.53
N PRO A 146 10.37 14.91 7.52
CA PRO A 146 11.21 15.60 8.51
C PRO A 146 10.97 17.11 8.63
N ASP A 147 10.53 17.77 7.55
CA ASP A 147 10.17 19.20 7.51
C ASP A 147 8.68 19.46 7.82
N GLY A 148 7.94 18.45 8.28
CA GLY A 148 6.57 18.57 8.78
C GLY A 148 5.47 18.53 7.70
N GLN A 149 5.81 18.29 6.43
CA GLN A 149 4.82 18.10 5.37
C GLN A 149 4.19 16.71 5.43
N SER A 150 2.99 16.54 4.87
CA SER A 150 2.35 15.22 4.81
C SER A 150 3.20 14.22 4.01
N MET A 151 3.38 13.00 4.51
CA MET A 151 4.11 11.91 3.81
C MET A 151 3.36 11.36 2.58
N ARG A 152 2.05 11.62 2.47
CA ARG A 152 1.19 11.05 1.43
C ARG A 152 1.70 11.23 -0.01
N PRO A 153 2.21 12.39 -0.46
CA PRO A 153 2.75 12.54 -1.82
C PRO A 153 3.94 11.63 -2.11
N LEU A 154 4.86 11.45 -1.16
CA LEU A 154 5.98 10.51 -1.30
C LEU A 154 5.51 9.06 -1.32
N TRP A 155 4.52 8.70 -0.50
CA TRP A 155 3.93 7.36 -0.53
C TRP A 155 3.31 7.04 -1.89
N GLU A 156 2.56 7.98 -2.48
CA GLU A 156 1.99 7.83 -3.82
C GLU A 156 3.11 7.72 -4.88
N ALA A 157 4.10 8.62 -4.85
CA ALA A 157 5.24 8.57 -5.77
C ALA A 157 5.98 7.23 -5.68
N CYS A 158 6.23 6.73 -4.47
CA CYS A 158 6.84 5.41 -4.24
C CYS A 158 5.97 4.30 -4.82
N ASN A 159 4.65 4.34 -4.60
CA ASN A 159 3.74 3.32 -5.13
C ASN A 159 3.81 3.29 -6.67
N ARG A 160 3.89 4.45 -7.34
CA ARG A 160 4.08 4.53 -8.79
C ARG A 160 5.44 3.98 -9.21
N MET A 161 6.52 4.43 -8.56
CA MET A 161 7.90 4.04 -8.85
C MET A 161 8.14 2.53 -8.71
N VAL A 162 7.70 1.94 -7.60
CA VAL A 162 7.85 0.49 -7.34
C VAL A 162 7.14 -0.33 -8.42
N ARG A 163 5.99 0.15 -8.90
CA ARG A 163 5.23 -0.50 -9.99
C ARG A 163 5.76 -0.19 -11.39
N ALA A 164 6.69 0.75 -11.52
CA ALA A 164 7.03 1.40 -12.80
C ALA A 164 5.76 1.91 -13.53
N ASP A 165 4.84 2.51 -12.78
CA ASP A 165 3.62 3.15 -13.30
C ASP A 165 3.96 4.58 -13.75
N TYR A 166 4.76 4.68 -14.82
CA TYR A 166 5.28 5.95 -15.34
C TYR A 166 4.16 6.95 -15.67
N GLY A 167 2.99 6.47 -16.11
CA GLY A 167 1.81 7.29 -16.41
C GLY A 167 0.95 7.66 -15.20
N GLY A 168 1.16 7.02 -14.05
CA GLY A 168 0.34 7.18 -12.84
C GLY A 168 -1.13 6.78 -13.02
N LYS A 169 -1.41 5.89 -13.98
CA LYS A 169 -2.77 5.44 -14.31
C LYS A 169 -3.10 4.08 -13.68
N GLY A 170 -2.23 3.56 -12.82
CA GLY A 170 -2.37 2.27 -12.16
C GLY A 170 -1.76 1.10 -12.94
N GLU A 171 -1.17 1.37 -14.09
CA GLU A 171 -0.60 0.36 -14.98
C GLU A 171 0.85 0.07 -14.60
N ALA A 172 1.11 -1.16 -14.13
CA ALA A 172 2.46 -1.55 -13.78
C ALA A 172 3.23 -2.03 -15.01
N THR A 173 4.45 -1.54 -15.20
CA THR A 173 5.37 -2.05 -16.23
C THR A 173 6.57 -2.78 -15.63
N THR A 174 6.61 -2.99 -14.31
CA THR A 174 7.64 -3.76 -13.62
C THR A 174 7.37 -5.28 -13.62
N LEU A 175 8.34 -6.06 -13.16
CA LEU A 175 8.21 -7.49 -12.83
C LEU A 175 8.58 -7.74 -11.36
N ASP A 176 8.07 -8.85 -10.79
CA ASP A 176 8.49 -9.32 -9.48
C ASP A 176 10.00 -9.68 -9.50
N GLY A 177 10.73 -9.34 -8.43
CA GLY A 177 12.17 -9.59 -8.31
C GLY A 177 13.08 -8.51 -8.92
N GLN A 178 12.51 -7.49 -9.57
CA GLN A 178 13.30 -6.42 -10.15
C GLN A 178 13.84 -5.46 -9.08
N LEU A 179 15.17 -5.38 -8.96
CA LEU A 179 15.86 -4.49 -8.03
C LEU A 179 15.80 -3.03 -8.50
N ILE A 180 15.62 -2.15 -7.52
CA ILE A 180 15.65 -0.69 -7.67
C ILE A 180 16.51 -0.10 -6.56
N ASP A 181 17.22 0.97 -6.87
CA ASP A 181 17.92 1.81 -5.90
C ASP A 181 17.14 3.12 -5.83
N MET A 182 16.55 3.42 -4.68
CA MET A 182 15.58 4.50 -4.53
C MET A 182 16.04 5.53 -3.50
N TYR A 183 15.72 6.79 -3.75
CA TYR A 183 16.14 7.89 -2.89
C TYR A 183 15.25 9.11 -3.08
N ASP A 184 15.19 9.99 -2.08
CA ASP A 184 14.26 11.12 -2.07
C ASP A 184 14.92 12.43 -1.63
N THR A 185 14.14 13.51 -1.74
CA THR A 185 14.58 14.88 -1.39
C THR A 185 14.75 15.11 0.12
N HIS A 186 14.08 14.33 0.97
CA HIS A 186 14.14 14.43 2.43
C HIS A 186 15.13 13.44 3.07
N ARG A 187 15.81 12.60 2.26
CA ARG A 187 16.77 11.58 2.71
C ARG A 187 16.15 10.54 3.65
N ILE A 188 14.88 10.20 3.43
CA ILE A 188 14.26 9.03 4.08
C ILE A 188 14.92 7.76 3.54
N GLN A 189 15.14 7.72 2.22
CA GLN A 189 16.00 6.80 1.51
C GLN A 189 17.16 7.57 0.86
N THR A 190 18.33 6.96 0.87
CA THR A 190 19.57 7.49 0.26
C THR A 190 20.06 6.51 -0.80
N PRO A 191 20.70 6.99 -1.88
CA PRO A 191 21.09 6.12 -2.98
C PRO A 191 22.17 5.11 -2.54
N ASP A 192 21.92 3.83 -2.83
CA ASP A 192 22.86 2.73 -2.55
C ASP A 192 23.97 2.62 -3.61
N MET A 193 23.79 3.26 -4.78
CA MET A 193 24.74 3.26 -5.89
C MET A 193 25.06 1.86 -6.39
N LEU A 194 24.02 1.04 -6.58
CA LEU A 194 24.13 -0.33 -7.04
C LEU A 194 24.87 -0.42 -8.39
N ARG A 195 25.88 -1.30 -8.47
CA ARG A 195 26.69 -1.49 -9.69
C ARG A 195 25.81 -1.88 -10.88
N GLY A 196 25.96 -1.18 -12.00
CA GLY A 196 25.22 -1.46 -13.24
C GLY A 196 23.80 -0.89 -13.25
N HIS A 197 23.43 -0.10 -12.23
CA HIS A 197 22.18 0.66 -12.22
C HIS A 197 22.43 2.10 -12.69
N GLY A 198 21.64 2.55 -13.65
CA GLY A 198 21.60 3.94 -14.12
C GLY A 198 20.39 4.67 -13.55
N PHE A 199 20.40 6.01 -13.61
CA PHE A 199 19.24 6.82 -13.26
C PHE A 199 18.07 6.44 -14.18
N GLU A 200 16.95 6.02 -13.61
CA GLU A 200 15.80 5.55 -14.36
C GLU A 200 14.81 6.69 -14.60
N ALA A 201 14.36 7.34 -13.53
CA ALA A 201 13.30 8.34 -13.59
C ALA A 201 13.22 9.17 -12.29
N GLY A 202 12.61 10.36 -12.42
CA GLY A 202 12.10 11.13 -11.29
C GLY A 202 10.59 11.03 -11.19
N TRP A 203 10.07 11.03 -9.97
CA TRP A 203 8.70 10.67 -9.64
C TRP A 203 8.02 11.74 -8.79
N GLY A 204 6.73 11.94 -9.08
CA GLY A 204 5.76 12.66 -8.26
C GLY A 204 4.55 11.79 -7.94
N PRO A 205 3.58 12.29 -7.16
CA PRO A 205 2.38 11.53 -6.78
C PRO A 205 1.56 11.07 -7.99
N ASP A 206 1.61 11.83 -9.08
CA ASP A 206 0.91 11.51 -10.31
C ASP A 206 1.69 10.56 -11.22
N GLY A 207 2.89 10.08 -10.86
CA GLY A 207 3.75 9.20 -11.67
C GLY A 207 5.05 9.89 -12.10
N ALA A 208 5.67 9.44 -13.20
CA ALA A 208 6.96 9.94 -13.61
C ALA A 208 6.88 11.41 -14.09
N VAL A 209 7.82 12.22 -13.62
CA VAL A 209 8.06 13.60 -14.06
C VAL A 209 8.85 13.61 -15.37
N CYS A 210 9.80 12.68 -15.49
CA CYS A 210 10.56 12.36 -16.70
C CYS A 210 11.07 10.91 -16.59
N VAL A 211 11.45 10.28 -17.72
CA VAL A 211 11.98 8.89 -17.75
C VAL A 211 13.25 8.81 -18.58
N ASN A 212 14.40 8.53 -17.97
CA ASN A 212 15.67 8.38 -18.66
C ASN A 212 15.73 7.06 -19.44
N HIS A 213 15.38 5.95 -18.79
CA HIS A 213 15.24 4.65 -19.42
C HIS A 213 14.15 3.84 -18.71
N VAL A 214 13.61 2.84 -19.40
CA VAL A 214 12.63 1.91 -18.82
C VAL A 214 13.34 0.76 -18.13
N ARG A 215 12.75 0.27 -17.05
CA ARG A 215 13.30 -0.83 -16.26
C ARG A 215 13.15 -2.20 -16.92
N VAL A 216 11.96 -2.48 -17.47
CA VAL A 216 11.62 -3.76 -18.11
C VAL A 216 11.26 -3.49 -19.56
N LYS A 217 12.26 -3.62 -20.45
CA LYS A 217 12.15 -3.28 -21.88
C LYS A 217 11.12 -4.13 -22.64
N GLN A 218 10.75 -5.29 -22.09
CA GLN A 218 9.71 -6.17 -22.65
C GLN A 218 8.30 -5.67 -22.38
N ASN A 219 8.10 -4.85 -21.34
CA ASN A 219 6.78 -4.39 -20.92
C ASN A 219 6.41 -3.02 -21.49
N THR A 220 7.40 -2.17 -21.81
CA THR A 220 7.17 -0.86 -22.42
C THR A 220 8.45 -0.27 -23.02
N SER A 221 8.33 0.84 -23.76
CA SER A 221 9.44 1.62 -24.32
C SER A 221 9.23 3.13 -24.08
N LEU A 222 10.29 3.93 -24.21
CA LEU A 222 10.18 5.39 -24.06
C LEU A 222 9.21 5.99 -25.10
N GLU A 223 9.26 5.52 -26.35
CA GLU A 223 8.34 5.93 -27.41
C GLU A 223 6.88 5.62 -27.05
N GLU A 224 6.61 4.43 -26.51
CA GLU A 224 5.28 4.08 -26.04
C GLU A 224 4.81 4.98 -24.89
N LEU A 225 5.69 5.29 -23.95
CA LEU A 225 5.38 6.19 -22.84
C LEU A 225 5.01 7.60 -23.35
N GLU A 226 5.75 8.15 -24.31
CA GLU A 226 5.40 9.45 -24.91
C GLU A 226 4.08 9.41 -25.68
N ARG A 227 3.86 8.35 -26.48
CA ARG A 227 2.61 8.15 -27.23
C ARG A 227 1.40 8.07 -26.30
N LYS A 228 1.54 7.36 -25.17
CA LYS A 228 0.43 7.08 -24.25
C LYS A 228 0.18 8.21 -23.25
N TYR A 229 1.23 8.92 -22.85
CA TYR A 229 1.17 9.90 -21.77
C TYR A 229 1.66 11.27 -22.26
N PRO A 230 0.75 12.19 -22.64
CA PRO A 230 1.12 13.51 -23.17
C PRO A 230 2.11 14.31 -22.31
N ARG A 231 2.08 14.14 -20.98
CA ARG A 231 3.02 14.81 -20.06
C ARG A 231 4.48 14.35 -20.20
N LEU A 232 4.72 13.20 -20.80
CA LEU A 232 6.06 12.62 -20.98
C LEU A 232 6.65 12.96 -22.34
N VAL A 233 5.87 13.51 -23.28
CA VAL A 233 6.37 13.93 -24.61
C VAL A 233 7.53 14.91 -24.44
N GLY A 234 8.68 14.59 -25.03
CA GLY A 234 9.90 15.40 -24.92
C GLY A 234 10.54 15.39 -23.53
N ARG A 235 10.14 14.44 -22.65
CA ARG A 235 10.70 14.26 -21.30
C ARG A 235 11.24 12.85 -21.09
N THR A 236 11.53 12.13 -22.17
CA THR A 236 12.13 10.80 -22.10
C THR A 236 13.54 10.73 -22.71
N GLY A 237 14.33 9.75 -22.28
CA GLY A 237 15.69 9.54 -22.76
C GLY A 237 16.70 10.47 -22.09
N ALA A 238 17.75 10.84 -22.84
CA ALA A 238 18.90 11.57 -22.32
C ALA A 238 18.57 12.93 -21.68
N ILE A 239 17.45 13.56 -22.06
CA ILE A 239 17.01 14.83 -21.46
C ILE A 239 16.61 14.66 -19.99
N CYS A 240 16.11 13.48 -19.61
CA CYS A 240 15.74 13.18 -18.24
C CYS A 240 16.98 12.85 -17.42
N THR A 241 17.67 13.88 -16.93
CA THR A 241 18.67 13.73 -15.87
C THR A 241 18.03 13.87 -14.50
N GLU A 242 18.78 13.57 -13.43
CA GLU A 242 18.29 13.82 -12.07
C GLU A 242 18.05 15.32 -11.84
N GLU A 243 18.92 16.19 -12.37
CA GLU A 243 18.76 17.64 -12.30
C GLU A 243 17.50 18.10 -13.03
N PHE A 244 17.24 17.56 -14.23
CA PHE A 244 16.00 17.83 -14.96
C PHE A 244 14.78 17.41 -14.14
N ALA A 245 14.79 16.20 -13.58
CA ALA A 245 13.71 15.71 -12.75
C ALA A 245 13.45 16.63 -11.54
N ARG A 246 14.50 17.04 -10.82
CA ARG A 246 14.42 17.96 -9.68
C ARG A 246 13.84 19.31 -10.09
N ALA A 247 14.34 19.89 -11.18
CA ALA A 247 13.86 21.17 -11.70
C ALA A 247 12.38 21.14 -12.12
N HIS A 248 11.84 19.96 -12.42
CA HIS A 248 10.45 19.76 -12.82
C HIS A 248 9.57 19.17 -11.70
N GLY A 249 10.03 19.21 -10.44
CA GLY A 249 9.21 18.89 -9.27
C GLY A 249 9.20 17.41 -8.87
N ALA A 250 10.15 16.60 -9.33
CA ALA A 250 10.30 15.24 -8.81
C ALA A 250 10.72 15.27 -7.32
N ILE A 251 10.03 14.47 -6.51
CA ILE A 251 10.25 14.36 -5.05
C ILE A 251 10.92 13.05 -4.66
N LEU A 252 10.85 12.05 -5.55
CA LEU A 252 11.42 10.72 -5.39
C LEU A 252 12.14 10.32 -6.68
N PHE A 253 13.21 9.56 -6.56
CA PHE A 253 14.06 9.16 -7.67
C PHE A 253 14.37 7.68 -7.54
N ASN A 254 14.70 7.07 -8.68
CA ASN A 254 15.27 5.75 -8.63
C ASN A 254 16.27 5.49 -9.75
N ARG A 255 17.08 4.50 -9.50
CA ARG A 255 17.99 3.87 -10.44
C ARG A 255 17.56 2.42 -10.64
N SER A 256 17.78 1.90 -11.85
CA SER A 256 17.59 0.49 -12.14
C SER A 256 18.63 -0.01 -13.12
N LYS A 257 18.71 -1.34 -13.27
CA LYS A 257 19.60 -1.98 -14.24
C LYS A 257 19.40 -1.40 -15.65
N LEU A 258 20.50 -1.11 -16.34
CA LEU A 258 20.56 -0.65 -17.73
C LEU A 258 20.28 -1.78 -18.75
#